data_AF-Q07VD1-F1
#
_entry.id   AF-Q07VD1-F1
#
_cell.length_a   1.000
_cell.length_b   1.000
_cell.length_c   1.000
_cell.angle_alpha   90.00
_cell.angle_beta   90.00
_cell.angle_gamma   90.00
#
_symmetry.space_group_name_H-M   'P 1'
#
loop_
_entity.id
_entity.type
_entity.pdbx_description
1 polymer ?
#
loop_
_entity_poly.entity_id
_entity_poly.type
_entity_poly.pdbx_seq_one_letter_code
_entity_poly.pdbx_strand_id
1 'polypeptide(L)' 'MVIVPASIPLWSLSSPSEPPMPSLFRFLTVVAVIGGVIYGTLFALANFVGPKTREMSVTIPADRFQKR' A
#
# COMPACT_ATOMS: atom_id res chain seq x y z
N MET A 1 22.08 -49.83 -20.96
CA MET A 1 21.11 -49.66 -22.07
C MET A 1 19.72 -49.74 -21.45
N VAL A 2 19.13 -48.61 -21.06
CA VAL A 2 17.82 -48.58 -20.40
C VAL A 2 16.74 -48.68 -21.48
N ILE A 3 15.94 -49.75 -21.44
CA ILE A 3 14.83 -49.97 -22.36
C ILE A 3 13.70 -49.05 -21.92
N VAL A 4 13.51 -47.94 -22.63
CA VAL A 4 12.36 -47.07 -22.42
C VAL A 4 11.13 -47.78 -23.01
N PRO A 5 10.09 -48.08 -22.20
CA PRO A 5 8.92 -48.81 -22.69
C PRO A 5 8.09 -47.93 -23.64
N ALA A 6 7.64 -48.51 -24.75
CA ALA A 6 6.84 -47.88 -25.81
C ALA A 6 5.43 -47.41 -25.37
N SER A 7 5.12 -47.46 -24.07
CA SER A 7 3.81 -47.15 -23.49
C SER A 7 3.81 -45.86 -22.66
N ILE A 8 4.92 -45.12 -22.58
CA ILE A 8 4.94 -43.83 -21.88
C ILE A 8 4.12 -42.83 -22.71
N PRO A 9 3.00 -42.31 -22.18
CA PRO A 9 2.19 -41.37 -22.93
C PRO A 9 2.93 -40.04 -23.05
N LEU A 10 2.81 -39.40 -24.22
CA LEU A 10 3.56 -38.18 -24.58
C LEU A 10 3.36 -37.02 -23.57
N TRP A 11 2.24 -37.00 -22.85
CA TRP A 11 1.97 -36.01 -21.78
C TRP A 11 2.83 -36.20 -20.53
N SER A 12 3.47 -37.36 -20.34
CA SER A 12 4.40 -37.58 -19.22
C SER A 12 5.68 -36.75 -19.33
N LEU A 13 5.95 -36.19 -20.51
CA LEU A 13 7.10 -35.32 -20.79
C LEU A 13 6.73 -33.83 -20.72
N SER A 14 5.44 -33.49 -20.66
CA SER A 14 5.01 -32.12 -20.45
C SER A 14 5.06 -31.80 -18.97
N SER A 15 6.22 -31.31 -18.51
CA SER A 15 6.30 -30.61 -17.23
C SER A 15 5.37 -29.39 -17.29
N PRO A 16 4.37 -29.26 -16.39
CA PRO A 16 3.51 -28.09 -16.37
C PRO A 16 4.39 -26.86 -16.19
N SER A 17 4.41 -25.99 -17.21
CA SER A 17 5.09 -24.70 -17.12
C SER A 17 4.49 -23.94 -15.96
N GLU A 18 5.32 -23.57 -14.98
CA GLU A 18 4.89 -22.83 -13.80
C GLU A 18 3.94 -21.68 -14.18
N PRO A 19 2.86 -21.47 -13.42
CA PRO A 19 1.96 -20.35 -13.67
C PRO A 19 2.80 -19.07 -13.63
N PRO A 20 2.76 -18.21 -14.66
CA PRO A 20 3.47 -16.96 -14.64
C PRO A 20 2.84 -16.13 -13.53
N MET A 21 3.56 -15.94 -12.44
CA MET A 21 3.30 -14.80 -11.56
C MET A 21 4.09 -13.66 -12.19
N PRO A 22 3.48 -12.83 -13.04
CA PRO A 22 4.24 -11.82 -13.77
C PRO A 22 4.89 -10.90 -12.75
N SER A 23 6.20 -10.65 -12.91
CA SER A 23 6.99 -9.81 -12.00
C SER A 23 6.37 -8.43 -11.77
N LEU A 24 5.64 -7.94 -12.78
CA LEU A 24 4.85 -6.72 -12.72
C LEU A 24 3.72 -6.77 -11.69
N PHE A 25 2.98 -7.88 -11.59
CA PHE A 25 1.92 -8.00 -10.59
C PHE A 25 2.49 -8.02 -9.18
N ARG A 26 3.59 -8.75 -8.97
CA ARG A 26 4.33 -8.74 -7.70
C ARG A 26 4.78 -7.32 -7.31
N PHE A 27 5.28 -6.54 -8.26
CA PHE A 27 5.66 -5.14 -8.03
C PHE A 27 4.46 -4.26 -7.66
N LEU A 28 3.35 -4.36 -8.41
CA LEU A 28 2.14 -3.60 -8.13
C LEU A 28 1.56 -3.91 -6.76
N THR A 29 1.56 -5.18 -6.34
CA THR A 29 1.09 -5.56 -5.00
C THR A 29 1.91 -4.86 -3.92
N VAL A 30 3.24 -4.82 -4.07
CA VAL A 30 4.12 -4.13 -3.11
C VAL A 30 3.80 -2.63 -3.06
N VAL A 31 3.67 -1.97 -4.21
CA VAL A 31 3.33 -0.54 -4.28
C VAL A 31 1.94 -0.27 -3.69
N ALA A 32 0.95 -1.12 -3.98
CA ALA A 32 -0.40 -0.98 -3.45
C ALA A 32 -0.42 -1.11 -1.92
N VAL A 33 0.35 -2.04 -1.36
CA VAL A 33 0.49 -2.20 0.10
C VAL A 33 1.14 -0.95 0.70
N ILE A 34 2.26 -0.47 0.15
CA ILE A 34 2.95 0.72 0.66
C ILE A 34 2.04 1.96 0.58
N GLY A 35 1.43 2.18 -0.58
CA GLY A 35 0.50 3.30 -0.80
C GLY A 35 -0.71 3.22 0.13
N GLY A 36 -1.27 2.03 0.32
CA GLY A 36 -2.38 1.78 1.24
C GLY A 36 -2.01 2.04 2.70
N VAL A 37 -0.80 1.66 3.13
CA VAL A 37 -0.32 1.93 4.49
C VAL A 37 -0.12 3.43 4.71
N ILE A 38 0.53 4.13 3.77
CA ILE A 38 0.76 5.57 3.87
C ILE A 38 -0.57 6.32 3.90
N TYR A 39 -1.44 6.05 2.91
CA TYR A 39 -2.74 6.68 2.80
C TYR A 39 -3.63 6.34 4.01
N GLY A 40 -3.64 5.08 4.43
CA GLY A 40 -4.39 4.62 5.60
C GLY A 40 -3.94 5.30 6.88
N THR A 41 -2.62 5.49 7.06
CA THR A 41 -2.07 6.21 8.22
C THR A 41 -2.50 7.68 8.21
N LEU A 42 -2.36 8.37 7.08
CA LEU A 42 -2.78 9.77 6.95
C LEU A 42 -4.28 9.94 7.17
N PHE A 43 -5.09 9.08 6.54
CA PHE A 43 -6.54 9.07 6.70
C PHE A 43 -6.94 8.83 8.16
N ALA A 44 -6.29 7.88 8.83
CA ALA A 44 -6.53 7.62 10.24
C ALA A 44 -6.20 8.83 11.11
N LEU A 45 -5.02 9.45 10.94
CA LEU A 45 -4.66 10.63 11.72
C LEU A 45 -5.64 11.79 11.49
N ALA A 46 -5.98 12.07 10.22
CA ALA A 46 -6.87 13.18 9.90
C ALA A 46 -8.28 13.03 10.48
N ASN A 47 -8.80 11.79 10.54
CA ASN A 47 -10.17 11.53 11.00
C ASN A 47 -10.26 11.20 12.50
N PHE A 48 -9.26 10.52 13.07
CA PHE A 48 -9.29 10.10 14.48
C PHE A 48 -8.60 11.09 15.42
N VAL A 49 -7.82 12.05 14.91
CA VAL A 49 -7.22 13.11 15.72
C VAL A 49 -8.03 14.39 15.59
N GLY A 50 -8.87 14.66 16.59
CA GLY A 50 -9.59 15.93 16.70
C GLY A 50 -8.62 17.08 17.00
N PRO A 51 -8.58 18.15 16.19
CA PRO A 51 -7.77 19.32 16.48
C PRO A 51 -8.26 19.94 17.80
N LYS A 52 -7.37 20.03 18.79
CA LYS A 52 -7.69 20.67 20.06
C LYS A 52 -7.87 22.16 19.82
N THR A 53 -9.12 22.59 19.68
CA THR A 53 -9.52 24.00 19.66
C THR A 53 -9.23 24.58 21.04
N ARG A 54 -7.97 24.87 21.31
CA ARG A 54 -7.60 25.69 22.46
C ARG A 54 -8.29 27.02 22.21
N GLU A 55 -9.18 27.43 23.10
CA GLU A 55 -9.64 28.81 23.11
C GLU A 55 -8.38 29.66 23.15
N MET A 56 -8.04 30.24 21.99
CA MET A 56 -6.96 31.18 21.87
C MET A 56 -7.49 32.46 22.48
N SER A 57 -7.66 32.45 23.81
CA SER A 57 -7.73 33.65 24.62
C SER A 57 -6.32 34.24 24.63
N VAL A 58 -5.88 34.69 23.45
CA VAL A 58 -4.91 35.76 23.37
C VAL A 58 -5.67 36.93 23.93
N THR A 59 -5.34 37.35 25.15
CA THR A 59 -5.72 38.66 25.65
C THR A 59 -5.18 39.66 24.63
N ILE A 60 -6.03 40.15 23.75
CA ILE A 60 -5.67 41.16 22.76
C ILE A 60 -5.37 42.42 23.58
N PRO A 61 -4.09 42.86 23.68
CA PRO A 61 -3.80 44.09 24.39
C PRO A 61 -4.39 45.26 23.61
N ALA A 62 -5.17 46.11 24.29
CA ALA A 62 -5.91 47.23 23.70
C ALA A 62 -4.99 48.25 22.98
N ASP A 63 -3.68 48.23 23.25
CA ASP A 63 -2.67 49.04 22.56
C ASP A 63 -2.60 48.79 21.05
N ARG A 64 -3.00 47.61 20.57
CA ARG A 64 -2.97 47.26 19.14
C ARG A 64 -4.22 47.73 18.38
N PHE A 65 -5.21 48.30 19.08
CA PHE A 65 -6.46 48.84 18.52
C PHE A 65 -6.41 50.37 18.27
N GLN A 66 -5.24 51.00 18.35
CA GLN A 66 -5.07 52.42 18.00
C GLN A 66 -5.02 52.57 16.47
N LYS A 67 -6.19 52.72 15.84
CA LYS A 67 -6.32 53.19 14.46
C LYS A 67 -5.98 54.68 14.45
N ARG A 68 -4.76 55.02 14.01
CA ARG A 68 -4.41 56.40 13.63
C ARG A 68 -5.26 56.86 12.45
#